data_AF-A0A924THB0-F1
#
_entry.id   AF-A0A924THB0-F1
#
_cell.length_a   1.000
_cell.length_b   1.000
_cell.length_c   1.000
_cell.angle_alpha   90.00
_cell.angle_beta   90.00
_cell.angle_gamma   90.00
#
_symmetry.space_group_name_H-M   'P 1'
#
loop_
_entity.id
_entity.type
_entity.pdbx_description
1 polymer ?
#
loop_
_entity_poly.entity_id
_entity_poly.type
_entity_poly.pdbx_seq_one_letter_code
_entity_poly.pdbx_strand_id
1 'polypeptide(L)' 'MNQLDALKQYTTVVADTGDFKQLAQFKPQDATTNPSLILKAVQMADYQPLLASTMARFKGRALDETM' A
#
# COMPACT_ATOMS: atom_id res chain seq x y z
N MET A 1 -13.19 4.76 -23.66
CA MET A 1 -11.78 4.74 -23.23
C MET A 1 -11.54 6.00 -22.41
N ASN A 2 -11.21 5.89 -21.12
CA ASN A 2 -10.93 7.08 -20.31
C ASN A 2 -9.44 7.49 -20.42
N GLN A 3 -9.05 8.61 -19.81
CA GLN A 3 -7.66 9.11 -19.87
C GLN A 3 -6.64 8.11 -19.31
N LEU A 4 -7.01 7.36 -18.26
CA LEU A 4 -6.15 6.34 -17.66
C LEU A 4 -5.95 5.15 -18.61
N ASP A 5 -7.02 4.70 -19.28
CA ASP A 5 -6.96 3.61 -20.27
C ASP A 5 -6.08 3.99 -21.46
N ALA A 6 -6.16 5.25 -21.91
CA ALA A 6 -5.29 5.78 -22.97
C ALA A 6 -3.82 5.82 -22.52
N LEU A 7 -3.54 6.28 -21.29
CA LEU A 7 -2.18 6.35 -20.75
C LEU A 7 -1.52 4.96 -20.67
N LYS A 8 -2.27 3.92 -20.27
CA LYS A 8 -1.79 2.53 -20.18
C LYS A 8 -1.28 1.96 -21.50
N GLN A 9 -1.65 2.53 -22.65
CA GLN A 9 -1.15 2.09 -23.96
C GLN A 9 0.31 2.51 -24.22
N TYR A 10 0.79 3.55 -23.54
CA TYR A 10 2.09 4.16 -23.80
C TYR A 10 3.06 4.07 -22.64
N THR A 11 2.57 3.83 -21.42
CA THR A 11 3.41 3.71 -20.24
C THR A 11 2.87 2.71 -19.24
N THR A 12 3.76 2.21 -18.40
CA THR A 12 3.41 1.40 -17.24
C THR A 12 2.83 2.30 -16.15
N VAL A 13 1.58 2.05 -15.79
CA VAL A 13 0.92 2.79 -14.71
C VAL A 13 1.21 2.13 -13.36
N VAL A 14 1.65 2.93 -12.40
CA VAL A 14 1.94 2.54 -11.02
C VAL A 14 1.02 3.32 -10.08
N ALA A 15 0.49 2.67 -9.05
CA ALA A 15 -0.29 3.35 -8.01
C ALA A 15 0.58 3.72 -6.80
N ASP A 16 0.63 4.99 -6.44
CA ASP A 16 1.39 5.47 -5.28
C ASP A 16 0.48 5.58 -4.04
N THR A 17 0.29 4.46 -3.33
CA THR A 17 -0.64 4.38 -2.18
C THR A 17 -0.32 3.23 -1.24
N GLY A 18 -0.55 3.43 0.06
CA GLY A 18 -0.58 2.36 1.07
C GLY A 18 -1.96 1.70 1.21
N ASP A 19 -2.99 2.25 0.55
CA ASP A 19 -4.37 1.74 0.60
C ASP A 19 -4.58 0.68 -0.49
N PHE A 20 -4.24 -0.57 -0.17
CA PHE A 20 -4.30 -1.67 -1.14
C PHE A 20 -5.72 -2.08 -1.54
N LYS A 21 -6.75 -1.75 -0.75
CA LYS A 21 -8.16 -1.98 -1.13
C LYS A 21 -8.57 -1.18 -2.36
N GLN A 22 -7.93 -0.03 -2.62
CA GLN A 22 -8.20 0.79 -3.80
C GLN A 22 -7.46 0.33 -5.06
N LEU A 23 -6.45 -0.53 -4.95
CA LEU A 23 -5.67 -0.99 -6.12
C LEU A 23 -6.54 -1.75 -7.12
N ALA A 24 -7.51 -2.53 -6.64
CA ALA A 24 -8.41 -3.32 -7.47
C ALA A 24 -9.25 -2.46 -8.44
N GLN A 25 -9.56 -1.22 -8.07
CA GLN A 25 -10.34 -0.30 -8.89
C GLN A 25 -9.55 0.15 -10.13
N PHE A 26 -8.25 0.41 -9.98
CA PHE A 26 -7.44 1.01 -11.04
C PHE A 26 -6.57 0.02 -11.80
N LYS A 27 -6.38 -1.20 -11.26
CA LYS A 27 -5.57 -2.27 -11.84
C LYS A 27 -4.22 -1.74 -12.38
N PRO A 28 -3.41 -1.12 -11.51
CA PRO A 28 -2.07 -0.70 -11.90
C PRO A 28 -1.18 -1.93 -12.14
N GLN A 29 -0.07 -1.75 -12.85
CA GLN A 29 0.92 -2.81 -13.00
C GLN A 29 1.65 -3.05 -11.69
N ASP A 30 2.16 -1.98 -11.08
CA ASP A 30 2.86 -1.99 -9.79
C ASP A 30 2.22 -1.01 -8.81
N ALA A 31 2.61 -1.09 -7.53
CA ALA A 31 2.28 -0.09 -6.53
C ALA A 31 3.53 0.33 -5.75
N THR A 32 3.66 1.61 -5.45
CA THR A 32 4.71 2.15 -4.59
C THR A 32 4.14 2.55 -3.25
N THR A 33 4.95 2.33 -2.21
CA THR A 33 4.71 2.87 -0.87
C THR A 33 5.92 3.68 -0.45
N ASN A 34 5.74 4.48 0.58
CA ASN A 34 6.81 5.16 1.31
C ASN A 34 6.37 5.26 2.79
N PRO A 35 7.27 5.65 3.72
CA PRO A 35 6.93 5.70 5.14
C PRO A 35 5.68 6.53 5.44
N SER A 36 5.49 7.67 4.76
CA SER A 36 4.31 8.53 4.94
C SER A 36 3.01 7.86 4.48
N LEU A 37 3.04 7.15 3.35
CA LEU A 37 1.88 6.42 2.83
C LEU A 37 1.50 5.23 3.73
N ILE A 38 2.50 4.53 4.29
CA ILE A 38 2.26 3.47 5.28
C ILE A 38 1.64 4.06 6.55
N LEU A 39 2.23 5.14 7.08
CA LEU A 39 1.71 5.81 8.27
C LEU A 39 0.24 6.23 8.09
N LYS A 40 -0.11 6.78 6.93
CA LYS A 40 -1.49 7.14 6.60
C LYS A 40 -2.40 5.92 6.53
N ALA A 41 -1.97 4.84 5.86
CA ALA A 41 -2.77 3.63 5.72
C ALA A 41 -3.07 2.96 7.06
N VAL A 42 -2.07 2.80 7.94
CA VAL A 42 -2.26 2.12 9.23
C VAL A 42 -3.17 2.86 10.20
N GLN A 43 -3.47 4.15 9.95
CA GLN A 43 -4.45 4.93 10.72
C GLN A 43 -5.90 4.65 10.31
N MET A 44 -6.15 4.06 9.14
CA MET A 44 -7.52 3.80 8.68
C MET A 44 -8.13 2.60 9.42
N ALA A 45 -9.43 2.68 9.75
CA ALA A 45 -10.16 1.63 10.48
C ALA A 45 -10.03 0.26 9.80
N ASP A 46 -10.11 0.25 8.48
CA ASP A 46 -10.00 -0.91 7.61
C ASP A 46 -8.70 -1.70 7.74
N TYR A 47 -7.63 -1.04 8.20
CA TYR A 47 -6.30 -1.62 8.35
C TYR A 47 -5.92 -1.91 9.80
N GLN A 48 -6.75 -1.53 10.77
CA GLN A 48 -6.51 -1.82 12.20
C GLN A 48 -6.32 -3.31 12.50
N PRO A 49 -7.10 -4.25 11.94
CA PRO A 49 -6.89 -5.68 12.18
C PRO A 49 -5.52 -6.18 11.68
N LEU A 50 -5.07 -5.66 10.54
CA LEU A 50 -3.76 -6.00 9.98
C LEU A 50 -2.63 -5.44 10.85
N LEU A 51 -2.75 -4.20 11.30
CA LEU A 51 -1.79 -3.59 12.22
C LEU A 51 -1.70 -4.38 13.53
N ALA A 52 -2.84 -4.65 14.16
CA ALA A 52 -2.90 -5.36 15.43
C ALA A 52 -2.29 -6.77 15.35
N SER A 53 -2.66 -7.54 14.30
CA SER A 53 -2.11 -8.88 14.09
C SER A 53 -0.60 -8.86 13.79
N THR A 54 -0.11 -7.87 13.05
CA THR A 54 1.33 -7.69 12.77
C THR A 54 2.10 -7.37 14.04
N MET A 55 1.59 -6.42 14.85
CA MET A 55 2.19 -6.07 16.14
C MET A 55 2.18 -7.24 17.13
N ALA A 56 1.11 -8.04 17.15
CA ALA A 56 1.04 -9.24 17.98
C ALA A 56 2.06 -10.30 17.54
N ARG A 57 2.19 -10.53 16.23
CA ARG A 57 3.11 -11.51 15.65
C ARG A 57 4.59 -11.20 15.93
N PHE A 58 4.94 -9.92 15.92
CA PHE A 58 6.34 -9.48 16.05
C PHE A 58 6.65 -8.80 17.39
N LYS A 59 5.76 -8.97 18.37
CA LYS A 59 5.92 -8.41 19.71
C LYS A 59 7.24 -8.86 20.32
N GLY A 60 8.04 -7.90 20.80
CA GLY A 60 9.30 -8.18 21.50
C GLY A 60 10.50 -8.45 20.60
N ARG A 61 10.35 -8.39 19.27
CA ARG A 61 11.52 -8.37 18.38
C ARG A 61 12.24 -7.03 18.50
N ALA A 62 13.57 -7.06 18.44
CA ALA A 62 14.37 -5.85 18.37
C ALA A 62 14.00 -5.06 17.11
N LEU A 63 13.88 -3.74 17.24
CA LEU A 63 13.69 -2.83 16.09
C LEU A 63 14.86 -2.92 15.10
N ASP A 64 16.01 -3.35 15.61
CA ASP A 64 17.30 -3.39 14.93
C ASP A 64 17.45 -4.57 13.96
N GLU A 65 16.44 -5.45 13.85
CA GLU A 65 16.27 -6.28 12.64
C GLU A 65 15.74 -5.41 11.48
N THR A 66 16.47 -4.33 11.16
CA THR A 66 16.15 -3.43 10.06
C THR A 66 17.29 -3.39 9.06
N MET A 67 16.98 -3.96 7.88
CA MET A 67 17.74 -4.00 6.61
C MET A 67 18.69 -5.19 6.42
#